data_AF-A0A9E6DIW8-F1
#
_entry.id   AF-A0A9E6DIW8-F1
#
_cell.length_a   1.000
_cell.length_b   1.000
_cell.length_c   1.000
_cell.angle_alpha   90.00
_cell.angle_beta   90.00
_cell.angle_gamma   90.00
#
_symmetry.space_group_name_H-M   'P 1'
#
loop_
_entity.id
_entity.type
_entity.pdbx_description
1 polymer ?
#
loop_
_entity_poly.entity_id
_entity_poly.type
_entity_poly.pdbx_seq_one_letter_code
_entity_poly.pdbx_strand_id
1 'polypeptide(L)' 'MPKMVAELVEPIHEVPPLPASARRVMVLCAAPDSTIREIGDTVADDTKLASEIMRIANSAMYKRSRDVT' A
#
# COMPACT_ATOMS: atom_id res chain seq x y z
N MET A 1 25.41 4.00 18.88
CA MET A 1 24.64 2.97 19.61
C MET A 1 23.24 2.97 19.03
N PRO A 2 22.64 1.82 18.66
CA PRO A 2 21.28 1.80 18.16
C PRO A 2 20.34 2.31 19.27
N LYS A 3 19.47 3.26 18.93
CA LYS A 3 18.43 3.72 19.86
C LYS A 3 17.48 2.57 20.14
N MET A 4 17.14 2.34 21.40
CA MET A 4 16.15 1.34 21.78
C MET A 4 14.78 1.76 21.26
N VAL A 5 13.94 0.81 20.83
CA VAL A 5 12.59 1.09 20.29
C VAL A 5 11.78 1.98 21.25
N ALA A 6 11.96 1.80 22.57
CA ALA A 6 11.34 2.64 23.59
C ALA A 6 11.71 4.13 23.48
N GLU A 7 12.97 4.45 23.19
CA GLU A 7 13.46 5.84 23.04
C GLU A 7 12.93 6.52 21.76
N LEU A 8 12.52 5.74 20.76
CA LEU A 8 11.90 6.25 19.54
C LEU A 8 10.41 6.55 19.70
N VAL A 9 9.76 5.89 20.66
CA VAL A 9 8.32 5.99 20.91
C VAL A 9 8.00 7.09 21.93
N GLU A 10 8.92 7.43 22.84
CA GLU A 10 8.77 8.54 23.81
C GLU A 10 8.21 9.86 23.23
N PRO A 11 8.69 10.37 22.08
CA PRO A 11 8.16 11.61 21.51
C PRO A 11 6.86 11.43 20.71
N ILE A 12 6.39 10.20 20.51
CA ILE A 12 5.20 9.92 19.70
C ILE A 12 3.98 9.85 20.61
N HIS A 13 3.22 10.95 20.66
CA HIS A 13 1.98 11.01 21.44
C HIS A 13 0.87 10.10 20.89
N GLU A 14 0.83 9.90 19.56
CA GLU A 14 -0.12 8.99 18.90
C GLU A 14 0.44 8.52 17.55
N VAL A 15 0.34 7.22 17.27
CA VAL A 15 0.65 6.65 15.96
C VAL A 15 -0.66 6.55 15.17
N PRO A 16 -0.76 7.13 13.96
CA PRO A 16 -1.97 7.00 13.18
C PRO A 16 -2.24 5.53 12.86
N PRO A 17 -3.52 5.09 12.93
CA PRO A 17 -3.85 3.72 12.58
C PRO A 17 -3.55 3.48 11.10
N LEU A 18 -3.22 2.23 10.78
CA LEU A 18 -3.03 1.83 9.40
C LEU A 18 -4.34 2.03 8.61
N PRO A 19 -4.30 2.59 7.39
CA PRO A 19 -5.47 2.72 6.54
C PRO A 19 -6.15 1.36 6.31
N ALA A 20 -7.49 1.35 6.33
CA ALA A 20 -8.26 0.12 6.14
C ALA A 20 -8.01 -0.51 4.75
N SER A 21 -7.83 0.30 3.71
CA SER A 21 -7.47 -0.13 2.35
C SER A 21 -6.15 -0.89 2.34
N ALA A 22 -5.08 -0.32 2.92
CA ALA A 22 -3.78 -0.97 3.03
C ALA A 22 -3.86 -2.31 3.78
N ARG A 23 -4.61 -2.37 4.88
CA ARG A 23 -4.81 -3.62 5.62
C ARG A 23 -5.50 -4.71 4.79
N ARG A 24 -6.56 -4.36 4.05
CA ARG A 24 -7.28 -5.31 3.19
C ARG A 24 -6.40 -5.83 2.06
N VAL A 25 -5.65 -4.95 1.40
CA VAL A 25 -4.70 -5.35 0.35
C VAL A 25 -3.65 -6.32 0.90
N MET A 26 -3.09 -6.05 2.08
CA MET A 26 -2.12 -6.96 2.70
C MET A 26 -2.71 -8.35 3.01
N VAL A 27 -3.96 -8.40 3.48
CA VAL A 27 -4.66 -9.68 3.74
C VAL A 27 -4.87 -10.45 2.45
N LEU A 28 -5.35 -9.79 1.39
CA LEU A 28 -5.56 -10.43 0.08
C LEU A 28 -4.25 -10.93 -0.52
N CYS A 29 -3.17 -10.15 -0.46
CA CYS A 29 -1.86 -10.57 -0.93
C CYS A 29 -1.26 -11.77 -0.16
N ALA A 30 -1.65 -11.95 1.10
CA ALA A 30 -1.18 -13.08 1.92
C ALA A 30 -2.03 -14.35 1.71
N ALA A 31 -3.23 -14.22 1.14
CA ALA A 31 -4.12 -15.33 0.86
C ALA A 31 -3.81 -15.96 -0.51
N PRO A 32 -3.50 -17.27 -0.58
CA PRO A 32 -3.01 -17.93 -1.80
C PRO A 32 -4.09 -18.11 -2.87
N ASP A 33 -5.36 -18.01 -2.49
CA ASP A 33 -6.54 -18.14 -3.34
C ASP A 33 -7.11 -16.80 -3.81
N SER A 34 -6.58 -15.68 -3.30
CA SER A 34 -6.98 -14.35 -3.76
C SER A 34 -6.67 -14.13 -5.23
N THR A 35 -7.59 -13.47 -5.91
CA THR A 35 -7.47 -13.08 -7.30
C THR A 35 -6.95 -11.65 -7.43
N ILE A 36 -6.31 -11.37 -8.58
CA ILE A 36 -5.90 -10.00 -8.92
C ILE A 36 -7.09 -9.02 -9.00
N ARG A 37 -8.29 -9.54 -9.29
CA ARG A 37 -9.53 -8.75 -9.34
C ARG A 37 -9.91 -8.24 -7.95
N GLU A 38 -9.89 -9.10 -6.93
CA GLU A 38 -10.21 -8.70 -5.56
C GLU A 38 -9.24 -7.63 -5.02
N ILE A 39 -7.95 -7.75 -5.37
CA ILE A 39 -6.95 -6.73 -5.04
C ILE A 39 -7.26 -5.43 -5.78
N GLY A 40 -7.56 -5.50 -7.08
CA GLY A 40 -7.92 -4.34 -7.91
C GLY A 40 -9.15 -3.60 -7.39
N ASP A 41 -10.20 -4.34 -7.03
CA ASP A 41 -11.45 -3.77 -6.49
C ASP A 41 -11.18 -3.07 -5.15
N THR A 42 -10.38 -3.69 -4.27
CA THR A 42 -9.99 -3.08 -2.98
C THR A 42 -9.15 -1.80 -3.15
N VAL A 43 -8.29 -1.75 -4.16
CA VAL A 43 -7.51 -0.55 -4.50
C VAL A 43 -8.41 0.55 -5.06
N ALA A 44 -9.39 0.18 -5.89
CA ALA A 44 -10.32 1.13 -6.52
C ALA A 44 -11.20 1.87 -5.50
N ASP A 45 -11.52 1.24 -4.37
CA ASP A 45 -12.26 1.85 -3.25
C ASP A 45 -11.49 3.02 -2.58
N ASP A 46 -10.18 3.13 -2.77
CA ASP A 46 -9.33 4.19 -2.23
C ASP A 46 -8.66 4.98 -3.36
N THR A 47 -9.25 6.13 -3.71
CA THR A 47 -8.78 6.98 -4.81
C THR A 47 -7.31 7.41 -4.66
N LYS A 48 -6.85 7.64 -3.42
CA LYS A 48 -5.45 8.05 -3.18
C LYS A 48 -4.51 6.88 -3.47
N LEU A 49 -4.83 5.70 -2.96
CA LEU A 49 -4.03 4.49 -3.21
C LEU A 49 -4.03 4.12 -4.70
N ALA A 50 -5.19 4.18 -5.36
CA ALA A 50 -5.32 3.92 -6.78
C ALA A 50 -4.43 4.88 -7.61
N SER A 51 -4.50 6.18 -7.35
CA SER A 51 -3.70 7.18 -8.07
C SER A 51 -2.19 6.95 -7.92
N GLU A 52 -1.76 6.60 -6.71
CA GLU A 52 -0.36 6.29 -6.43
C GLU A 52 0.12 5.03 -7.16
N ILE A 53 -0.72 3.98 -7.20
CA ILE A 53 -0.42 2.76 -7.94
C ILE A 53 -0.32 3.04 -9.44
N MET A 54 -1.22 3.83 -10.02
CA MET A 54 -1.17 4.20 -11.44
C MET A 54 0.12 4.95 -11.78
N ARG A 55 0.53 5.89 -10.94
CA ARG A 55 1.79 6.62 -11.09
C ARG A 55 2.99 5.67 -11.06
N ILE A 56 3.01 4.70 -10.12
CA ILE A 56 4.10 3.72 -10.01
C ILE A 56 4.10 2.75 -11.19
N ALA A 57 2.94 2.26 -11.62
CA ALA A 57 2.79 1.38 -12.78
C ALA A 57 3.33 2.01 -14.06
N ASN A 58 3.15 3.33 -14.20
CA ASN A 58 3.67 4.12 -15.33
C ASN A 58 5.10 4.65 -15.13
N SER A 59 5.75 4.34 -14.01
CA SER A 59 7.15 4.72 -13.77
C SER A 59 8.11 3.95 -14.67
N ALA A 60 9.32 4.48 -14.87
CA ALA A 60 10.35 3.86 -15.73
C ALA A 60 10.71 2.41 -15.33
N MET A 61 10.50 2.03 -14.07
CA MET A 61 10.76 0.67 -13.59
C MET A 61 9.75 -0.35 -14.13
N TYR A 62 8.48 0.03 -14.26
CA TYR A 62 7.38 -0.88 -14.58
C TYR A 62 6.78 -0.67 -15.97
N LYS A 63 6.88 0.55 -16.51
CA LYS A 63 6.35 0.91 -17.82
C LYS A 63 7.10 0.18 -18.93
N ARG A 64 6.36 -0.52 -19.79
CA ARG A 64 6.93 -1.23 -20.96
C ARG A 64 6.74 -0.50 -22.27
N SER A 65 5.49 -0.26 -22.69
CA SER A 65 5.22 0.31 -24.03
C SER A 65 4.02 1.23 -24.12
N ARG A 66 3.08 1.17 -23.17
CA ARG A 66 1.89 2.01 -23.12
C ARG A 66 1.61 2.41 -21.68
N ASP A 67 0.94 3.54 -21.51
CA ASP A 67 0.45 3.95 -20.19
C ASP A 67 -0.68 3.00 -19.75
N VAL A 68 -0.65 2.67 -18.46
CA VAL A 68 -1.74 2.01 -17.74
C VAL A 68 -2.71 3.12 -17.33
N THR A 69 -4.00 2.94 -17.62
CA THR A 69 -5.09 3.89 -17.33
C THR A 69 -6.25 3.19 -16.63
#